data_AF-G2Q0E7-F1
#
_entry.id   AF-G2Q0E7-F1
#
_cell.length_a   1.000
_cell.length_b   1.000
_cell.length_c   1.000
_cell.angle_alpha   90.00
_cell.angle_beta   90.00
_cell.angle_gamma   90.00
#
_symmetry.space_group_name_H-M   'P 1'
#
loop_
_entity.id
_entity.type
_entity.pdbx_description
1 polymer ?
#
loop_
_entity_poly.entity_id
_entity_poly.type
_entity_poly.pdbx_seq_one_letter_code
_entity_poly.pdbx_strand_id
1 'polypeptide(L)'
;MIVGGPNARTDYHINETPEWFYQYKGAMLLKVVDEGGEFRDIVIGEGDMFLLPAGTPHNPVRFADTVGLVLEQRRPPGSLDRMRWYCPACRAVVHEAAFHCTDLGTQIKDAVERFRQDEDARRCKSCGQLADWRPEPGSVRNPNLE
;
A
#
# COMPACT_ATOMS: atom_id res chain seq x y z
N MET A 1 -14.49 5.19 -2.56
CA MET A 1 -14.27 4.09 -3.53
C MET A 1 -14.82 2.79 -2.97
N ILE A 2 -15.33 1.89 -3.82
CA ILE A 2 -15.64 0.49 -3.46
C ILE A 2 -14.54 -0.35 -4.11
N VAL A 3 -13.86 -1.19 -3.33
CA VAL A 3 -12.63 -1.88 -3.76
C VAL A 3 -12.66 -3.32 -3.28
N GLY A 4 -12.67 -4.26 -4.24
CA GLY A 4 -12.59 -5.70 -3.96
C GLY A 4 -11.19 -6.27 -4.13
N GLY A 5 -11.09 -7.60 -4.12
CA GLY A 5 -9.86 -8.34 -4.40
C GLY A 5 -10.10 -9.61 -5.25
N PRO A 6 -9.05 -10.38 -5.54
CA PRO A 6 -7.72 -10.27 -4.95
C PRO A 6 -6.88 -9.14 -5.56
N ASN A 7 -6.15 -8.40 -4.72
CA ASN A 7 -5.16 -7.41 -5.15
C ASN A 7 -4.07 -7.27 -4.09
N ALA A 8 -2.82 -7.48 -4.49
CA ALA A 8 -1.65 -7.30 -3.63
C ALA A 8 -0.49 -6.73 -4.44
N ARG A 9 0.15 -5.70 -3.90
CA ARG A 9 1.34 -5.05 -4.47
C ARG A 9 2.32 -4.78 -3.33
N THR A 10 3.54 -4.39 -3.65
CA THR A 10 4.60 -4.11 -2.65
C THR A 10 4.77 -2.62 -2.34
N ASP A 11 4.09 -1.74 -3.08
CA ASP A 11 4.13 -0.30 -2.84
C ASP A 11 3.41 0.10 -1.55
N TYR A 12 4.04 1.01 -0.80
CA TYR A 12 3.43 1.76 0.28
C TYR A 12 3.06 3.13 -0.24
N HIS A 13 1.77 3.46 -0.18
CA HIS A 13 1.27 4.79 -0.44
C HIS A 13 1.43 5.65 0.82
N ILE A 14 1.78 6.92 0.62
CA ILE A 14 1.90 7.92 1.67
C ILE A 14 1.04 9.10 1.23
N ASN A 15 -0.10 9.23 1.87
CA ASN A 15 -1.07 10.29 1.65
C ASN A 15 -0.92 11.33 2.75
N GLU A 16 -0.85 12.62 2.40
CA GLU A 16 -0.77 13.71 3.39
C GLU A 16 -2.10 14.01 4.08
N THR A 17 -3.12 13.20 3.81
CA THR A 17 -4.45 13.26 4.42
C THR A 17 -4.86 11.88 4.96
N PRO A 18 -5.76 11.81 5.97
CA PRO A 18 -6.20 10.53 6.52
C PRO A 18 -6.98 9.70 5.50
N GLU A 19 -6.95 8.38 5.67
CA GLU A 19 -7.74 7.44 4.89
C GLU A 19 -8.63 6.61 5.80
N TRP A 20 -9.92 6.56 5.48
CA TRP A 20 -10.89 5.78 6.25
C TRP A 20 -11.28 4.51 5.48
N PHE A 21 -11.22 3.39 6.18
CA PHE A 21 -11.51 2.06 5.66
C PHE A 21 -12.72 1.49 6.39
N TYR A 22 -13.56 0.79 5.62
CA TYR A 22 -14.63 -0.06 6.15
C TYR A 22 -14.71 -1.33 5.32
N GLN A 23 -14.65 -2.51 5.94
CA GLN A 23 -14.82 -3.77 5.22
C GLN A 23 -16.26 -4.24 5.29
N TYR A 24 -16.93 -4.26 4.13
CA TYR A 24 -18.32 -4.70 4.03
C TYR A 24 -18.45 -6.22 3.93
N LYS A 25 -17.51 -6.87 3.21
CA LYS A 25 -17.45 -8.33 3.05
C LYS A 25 -16.00 -8.80 3.11
N GLY A 26 -15.71 -9.75 3.99
CA GLY A 26 -14.38 -10.30 4.23
C GLY A 26 -13.39 -9.30 4.84
N ALA A 27 -12.35 -9.83 5.45
CA ALA A 27 -11.25 -9.06 6.00
C ALA A 27 -10.24 -8.64 4.92
N MET A 28 -9.57 -7.51 5.15
CA MET A 28 -8.35 -7.12 4.43
C MET A 28 -7.15 -7.03 5.37
N LEU A 29 -5.96 -6.97 4.80
CA LEU A 29 -4.73 -6.70 5.53
C LEU A 29 -4.18 -5.34 5.10
N LEU A 30 -3.99 -4.43 6.05
CA LEU A 30 -3.34 -3.14 5.82
C LEU A 30 -1.96 -3.17 6.46
N LYS A 31 -0.92 -3.27 5.64
CA LYS A 31 0.46 -3.18 6.13
C LYS A 31 0.82 -1.72 6.31
N VAL A 32 1.48 -1.36 7.40
CA VAL A 32 1.87 0.03 7.70
C VAL A 32 3.31 0.09 8.20
N VAL A 33 3.93 1.25 8.06
CA VAL A 33 5.14 1.62 8.82
C VAL A 33 4.71 2.66 9.85
N ASP A 34 4.82 2.34 11.13
CA ASP A 34 4.41 3.25 12.21
C ASP A 34 5.41 4.40 12.40
N GLU A 35 5.10 5.31 13.32
CA GLU A 35 5.93 6.49 13.62
C GLU A 35 7.33 6.12 14.16
N GLY A 36 7.48 4.93 14.76
CA GLY A 36 8.76 4.38 15.20
C GLY A 36 9.58 3.73 14.09
N GLY A 37 9.02 3.62 12.88
CA GLY A 37 9.62 2.90 11.76
C GLY A 37 9.37 1.39 11.78
N GLU A 38 8.51 0.90 12.68
CA GLU A 38 8.18 -0.52 12.76
C GLU A 38 7.13 -0.90 11.71
N PHE A 39 7.32 -2.05 11.07
CA PHE A 39 6.37 -2.58 10.11
C PHE A 39 5.32 -3.40 10.84
N ARG A 40 4.05 -3.04 10.64
CA ARG A 40 2.91 -3.71 11.25
C ARG A 40 1.91 -4.17 10.21
N ASP A 41 1.25 -5.28 10.53
CA ASP A 41 0.14 -5.82 9.76
C ASP A 41 -1.14 -5.58 10.56
N ILE A 42 -2.04 -4.75 10.03
CA ILE A 42 -3.35 -4.46 10.63
C ILE A 42 -4.40 -5.27 9.87
N VAL A 43 -5.07 -6.19 10.56
CA VAL A 43 -6.25 -6.87 10.00
C VAL A 43 -7.45 -5.95 10.21
N ILE A 44 -8.14 -5.62 9.13
CA ILE A 44 -9.43 -4.91 9.18
C ILE A 44 -10.47 -5.96 8.80
N GLY A 45 -11.19 -6.48 9.81
CA GLY A 45 -12.15 -7.58 9.68
C GLY A 45 -13.45 -7.16 8.99
N GLU A 46 -14.26 -8.13 8.59
CA GLU A 46 -15.62 -7.84 8.07
C GLU A 46 -16.43 -7.08 9.12
N GLY A 47 -17.02 -5.95 8.74
CA GLY A 47 -17.74 -5.03 9.63
C GLY A 47 -16.86 -3.99 10.32
N ASP A 48 -15.52 -4.14 10.30
CA ASP A 48 -14.63 -3.22 10.98
C ASP A 48 -14.46 -1.89 10.23
N MET A 49 -14.29 -0.84 11.02
CA MET A 49 -13.92 0.50 10.56
C MET A 49 -12.54 0.86 11.09
N PHE A 50 -11.72 1.48 10.25
CA PHE A 50 -10.37 1.90 10.61
C PHE A 50 -10.04 3.26 10.00
N LEU A 51 -9.53 4.19 10.81
CA LEU A 51 -9.03 5.48 10.33
C LEU A 51 -7.51 5.47 10.38
N LEU A 52 -6.87 5.52 9.21
CA LEU A 52 -5.44 5.64 9.07
C LEU A 52 -5.03 7.12 9.16
N PRO A 53 -4.10 7.49 10.06
CA PRO A 53 -3.57 8.85 10.13
C PRO A 53 -2.88 9.30 8.83
N ALA A 54 -2.86 10.62 8.62
CA ALA A 54 -2.12 11.23 7.52
C ALA A 54 -0.61 10.94 7.64
N GLY A 55 0.05 10.78 6.48
CA GLY A 55 1.49 10.58 6.39
C GLY A 55 1.97 9.18 6.72
N THR A 56 1.09 8.26 7.15
CA THR A 56 1.45 6.87 7.43
C THR A 56 1.68 6.10 6.13
N PRO A 57 2.90 5.57 5.89
CA PRO A 57 3.14 4.65 4.78
C PRO A 57 2.28 3.41 4.95
N HIS A 58 1.46 3.09 3.96
CA HIS A 58 0.54 1.97 4.05
C HIS A 58 0.41 1.20 2.72
N ASN A 59 0.20 -0.11 2.82
CA ASN A 59 0.08 -1.04 1.69
C ASN A 59 -1.18 -1.92 1.89
N PRO A 60 -2.28 -1.60 1.18
CA PRO A 60 -3.51 -2.39 1.24
C PRO A 60 -3.37 -3.73 0.49
N VAL A 61 -3.63 -4.84 1.18
CA VAL A 61 -3.74 -6.18 0.61
C VAL A 61 -5.18 -6.67 0.73
N ARG A 62 -5.78 -7.02 -0.41
CA ARG A 62 -7.18 -7.47 -0.53
C ARG A 62 -7.22 -8.89 -1.04
N PHE A 63 -8.05 -9.71 -0.42
CA PHE A 63 -8.19 -11.13 -0.75
C PHE A 63 -9.34 -11.37 -1.73
N ALA A 64 -9.45 -12.57 -2.27
CA ALA A 64 -10.53 -12.90 -3.19
C ALA A 64 -11.90 -12.82 -2.49
N ASP A 65 -12.93 -12.42 -3.25
CA ASP A 65 -14.32 -12.35 -2.79
C ASP A 65 -14.57 -11.42 -1.58
N THR A 66 -13.74 -10.38 -1.42
CA THR A 66 -13.93 -9.31 -0.43
C THR A 66 -14.44 -8.02 -1.04
N VAL A 67 -15.11 -7.19 -0.24
CA VAL A 67 -15.62 -5.87 -0.62
C VAL A 67 -15.34 -4.88 0.51
N GLY A 68 -14.54 -3.86 0.22
CA GLY A 68 -14.28 -2.76 1.15
C GLY A 68 -14.62 -1.40 0.58
N LEU A 69 -14.92 -0.47 1.48
CA LEU A 69 -15.09 0.94 1.21
C LEU A 69 -13.84 1.68 1.68
N VAL A 70 -13.41 2.65 0.88
CA VAL A 70 -12.33 3.58 1.22
C VAL A 70 -12.85 4.99 0.99
N LEU A 71 -12.73 5.85 1.99
CA LEU A 71 -13.02 7.27 1.90
C LEU A 71 -11.72 8.05 2.08
N GLU A 72 -11.48 8.95 1.13
CA GLU A 72 -10.38 9.90 1.15
C GLU A 72 -10.93 11.29 0.88
N GLN A 73 -10.25 12.31 1.42
CA GLN A 73 -10.53 13.68 1.05
C GLN A 73 -9.84 14.04 -0.28
N ARG A 74 -10.39 15.06 -0.96
CA ARG A 74 -9.64 15.74 -2.02
C ARG A 74 -8.36 16.33 -1.43
N ARG A 75 -7.27 16.20 -2.18
CA ARG A 75 -5.95 16.69 -1.80
C ARG A 75 -5.98 18.21 -1.58
N PRO A 76 -5.46 18.71 -0.44
CA PRO A 76 -5.25 20.14 -0.24
C PRO A 76 -4.34 20.74 -1.33
N PRO A 77 -4.47 22.04 -1.64
CA PRO A 77 -3.56 22.70 -2.59
C PRO A 77 -2.10 22.51 -2.18
N GLY A 78 -1.28 22.04 -3.12
CA GLY A 78 0.16 21.83 -2.92
C GLY A 78 0.55 20.54 -2.20
N SER A 79 -0.40 19.73 -1.72
CA SER A 79 -0.06 18.44 -1.10
C SER A 79 0.51 17.47 -2.13
N LEU A 80 1.40 16.58 -1.67
CA LEU A 80 2.03 15.55 -2.47
C LEU A 80 1.75 14.17 -1.92
N ASP A 81 1.32 13.28 -2.79
CA ASP A 81 1.29 11.85 -2.51
C ASP A 81 2.65 11.25 -2.86
N ARG A 82 3.05 10.20 -2.14
CA ARG A 82 4.26 9.44 -2.44
C ARG A 82 3.95 7.96 -2.58
N MET A 83 4.57 7.31 -3.57
CA MET A 83 4.67 5.86 -3.66
C MET A 83 6.07 5.45 -3.23
N ARG A 84 6.18 4.52 -2.28
CA ARG A 84 7.45 4.07 -1.71
C ARG A 84 7.54 2.55 -1.74
N TRP A 85 8.72 2.03 -2.10
CA TRP A 85 9.02 0.60 -2.02
C TRP A 85 10.13 0.36 -0.99
N TYR A 86 9.97 -0.71 -0.23
CA TYR A 86 10.93 -1.12 0.79
C TYR A 86 11.60 -2.44 0.42
N CYS A 87 12.85 -2.59 0.83
CA CYS A 87 13.61 -3.81 0.60
C CYS A 87 13.04 -4.96 1.44
N PRO A 88 12.73 -6.13 0.86
CA PRO A 88 12.17 -7.25 1.62
C PRO A 88 13.16 -7.82 2.65
N ALA A 89 14.47 -7.73 2.38
CA ALA A 89 15.52 -8.24 3.27
C ALA A 89 15.88 -7.29 4.43
N CYS A 90 16.18 -6.01 4.15
CA CYS A 90 16.71 -5.08 5.15
C CYS A 90 15.78 -3.90 5.49
N ARG A 91 14.58 -3.84 4.92
CA ARG A 91 13.56 -2.79 5.15
C ARG A 91 13.99 -1.37 4.76
N ALA A 92 15.16 -1.17 4.15
CA ALA A 92 15.57 0.14 3.61
C ALA A 92 14.63 0.60 2.48
N VAL A 93 14.51 1.92 2.30
CA VAL A 93 13.79 2.49 1.14
C VAL A 93 14.57 2.16 -0.13
N VAL A 94 13.90 1.52 -1.08
CA VAL A 94 14.46 1.13 -2.38
C VAL A 94 14.19 2.21 -3.42
N HIS A 95 12.96 2.69 -3.47
CA HIS A 95 12.53 3.73 -4.39
C HIS A 95 11.40 4.54 -3.78
N GLU A 96 11.32 5.82 -4.13
CA GLU A 96 10.22 6.70 -3.80
C GLU A 96 9.96 7.65 -4.96
N ALA A 97 8.68 7.86 -5.28
CA ALA A 97 8.23 8.83 -6.26
C ALA A 97 7.10 9.69 -5.68
N ALA A 98 7.22 11.01 -5.79
CA ALA A 98 6.21 11.97 -5.38
C ALA A 98 5.38 12.45 -6.57
N PHE A 99 4.09 12.71 -6.37
CA PHE A 99 3.20 13.22 -7.41
C PHE A 99 2.04 14.04 -6.81
N HIS A 100 1.51 14.99 -7.58
CA HIS A 100 0.23 15.60 -7.26
C HIS A 100 -0.89 14.67 -7.70
N CYS A 101 -1.68 14.20 -6.74
CA CYS A 101 -2.77 13.27 -7.00
C CYS A 101 -4.00 14.00 -7.55
N THR A 102 -4.26 13.80 -8.85
CA THR A 102 -5.45 14.29 -9.56
C THR A 102 -6.35 13.15 -10.03
N ASP A 103 -5.76 11.98 -10.32
CA ASP A 103 -6.43 10.71 -10.61
C ASP A 103 -5.65 9.57 -9.94
N LEU A 104 -6.09 9.22 -8.73
CA LEU A 104 -5.42 8.24 -7.88
C LEU A 104 -5.23 6.88 -8.58
N GLY A 105 -6.27 6.37 -9.25
CA GLY A 105 -6.25 5.04 -9.84
C GLY A 105 -5.25 4.93 -10.98
N THR A 106 -5.28 5.90 -11.90
CA THR A 106 -4.38 5.94 -13.06
C THR A 106 -2.95 6.19 -12.63
N GLN A 107 -2.71 7.19 -11.77
CA GLN A 107 -1.36 7.59 -11.37
C GLN A 107 -0.64 6.53 -10.54
N ILE A 108 -1.34 5.83 -9.66
CA ILE A 108 -0.76 4.70 -8.91
C ILE A 108 -0.37 3.57 -9.88
N LYS A 109 -1.25 3.22 -10.83
CA LYS A 109 -0.97 2.16 -11.80
C LYS A 109 0.28 2.47 -12.64
N ASP A 110 0.39 3.70 -13.12
CA ASP A 110 1.54 4.15 -13.90
C ASP A 110 2.85 4.12 -13.08
N ALA A 111 2.80 4.54 -11.82
CA ALA A 111 3.96 4.48 -10.93
C ALA A 111 4.44 3.05 -10.69
N VAL A 112 3.50 2.12 -10.44
CA VAL A 112 3.81 0.70 -10.26
C VAL A 112 4.40 0.08 -11.53
N GLU A 113 3.87 0.40 -12.72
CA GLU A 113 4.39 -0.15 -13.97
C GLU A 113 5.79 0.39 -14.30
N ARG A 114 6.04 1.68 -14.06
CA ARG A 114 7.39 2.25 -14.18
C ARG A 114 8.38 1.57 -13.24
N PHE A 115 8.01 1.39 -11.97
CA PHE A 115 8.85 0.68 -11.01
C PHE A 115 9.12 -0.76 -11.47
N ARG A 116 8.08 -1.48 -11.91
CA ARG A 116 8.20 -2.86 -12.41
C ARG A 116 9.24 -3.00 -13.53
N GLN A 117 9.25 -2.07 -14.48
CA GLN A 117 10.10 -2.10 -15.67
C GLN A 117 11.53 -1.62 -15.42
N ASP A 118 11.78 -0.91 -14.30
CA ASP A 118 13.09 -0.32 -13.98
C ASP A 118 13.83 -1.18 -12.93
N GLU A 119 14.76 -2.02 -13.42
CA GLU A 119 15.57 -2.88 -12.54
C GLU A 119 16.48 -2.08 -11.60
N ASP A 120 16.98 -0.92 -12.04
CA ASP A 120 17.87 -0.08 -11.25
C ASP A 120 17.13 0.61 -10.11
N ALA A 121 15.90 1.07 -10.36
CA ALA A 121 15.00 1.57 -9.32
C ALA A 121 14.61 0.47 -8.33
N ARG A 122 14.46 -0.77 -8.79
CA ARG A 122 14.11 -1.93 -7.94
C ARG A 122 15.29 -2.48 -7.13
N ARG A 123 16.53 -2.16 -7.48
CA ARG A 123 17.72 -2.66 -6.81
C ARG A 123 18.00 -1.88 -5.52
N CYS A 124 17.84 -2.55 -4.38
CA CYS A 124 18.15 -1.97 -3.07
C CYS A 124 19.60 -1.49 -3.02
N LYS A 125 19.80 -0.20 -2.72
CA LYS A 125 21.14 0.38 -2.65
C LYS A 125 21.92 -0.03 -1.39
N SER A 126 21.22 -0.50 -0.35
CA SER A 126 21.85 -0.91 0.91
C SER A 126 22.39 -2.35 0.90
N CYS A 127 21.73 -3.28 0.21
CA CYS A 127 22.13 -4.70 0.22
C CYS A 127 22.12 -5.40 -1.15
N GLY A 128 21.75 -4.69 -2.22
CA GLY A 128 21.74 -5.24 -3.59
C GLY A 128 20.53 -6.13 -3.93
N GLN A 129 19.71 -6.51 -2.95
CA GLN A 129 18.49 -7.30 -3.16
C GLN A 129 17.53 -6.56 -4.11
N LEU A 130 16.98 -7.30 -5.08
CA LEU A 130 15.96 -6.77 -5.98
C LEU A 130 14.59 -6.80 -5.29
N ALA A 131 13.94 -5.65 -5.19
CA ALA A 131 12.55 -5.57 -4.75
C ALA A 131 11.60 -5.92 -5.90
N ASP A 132 10.60 -6.74 -5.61
CA ASP A 132 9.53 -7.06 -6.54
C ASP A 132 8.40 -6.02 -6.44
N TRP A 133 7.60 -5.87 -7.49
CA TRP A 133 6.42 -4.98 -7.53
C TRP A 133 5.15 -5.67 -7.00
N ARG A 134 5.19 -7.00 -6.81
CA ARG A 134 4.13 -7.81 -6.21
C ARG A 134 4.69 -8.79 -5.18
N PRO A 135 3.92 -9.16 -4.15
CA PRO A 135 4.35 -10.19 -3.20
C PRO A 135 4.56 -11.54 -3.86
N GLU A 136 5.47 -12.34 -3.31
CA GLU A 136 5.66 -13.73 -3.74
C GLU A 136 4.36 -14.52 -3.50
N PRO A 137 3.94 -15.40 -4.43
CA PRO A 137 2.76 -16.24 -4.24
C PRO A 137 2.83 -17.04 -2.92
N GLY A 138 1.80 -16.91 -2.08
CA GLY A 138 1.73 -17.59 -0.78
C GLY A 138 2.46 -16.88 0.38
N SER A 139 3.17 -15.79 0.13
CA SER A 139 3.90 -15.04 1.19
C SER A 139 2.99 -14.24 2.13
N VAL A 140 1.77 -13.92 1.70
CA VAL A 140 0.79 -13.18 2.52
C VAL A 140 -0.29 -14.12 3.02
N ARG A 141 -0.38 -14.27 4.35
CA ARG A 141 -1.41 -15.07 5.02
C ARG A 141 -2.79 -14.42 4.84
N ASN A 142 -3.79 -15.20 4.46
CA ASN A 142 -5.17 -14.73 4.30
C ASN A 142 -5.93 -14.88 5.63
N PRO A 143 -6.34 -13.79 6.30
CA PRO A 143 -7.06 -13.83 7.56
C PRO A 143 -8.49 -14.37 7.42
N ASN A 144 -9.00 -14.55 6.20
CA ASN A 144 -10.33 -15.11 5.93
C ASN A 144 -10.38 -16.64 5.88
N LEU A 145 -9.23 -17.31 6.02
CA LEU A 145 -9.12 -18.78 5.97
C LEU A 145 -8.88 -19.40 7.37
N GLU A 146 -9.01 -18.59 8.41
CA GLU A 146 -8.84 -18.98 9.82
C GLU A 146 -10.19 -19.20 10.50
#